data_AF-A0A938AS08-F1
#
_entry.id   AF-A0A938AS08-F1
#
_cell.length_a   1.000
_cell.length_b   1.000
_cell.length_c   1.000
_cell.angle_alpha   90.00
_cell.angle_beta   90.00
_cell.angle_gamma   90.00
#
_symmetry.space_group_name_H-M   'P 1'
#
loop_
_entity.id
_entity.type
_entity.pdbx_description
1 polymer ?
#
loop_
_entity_poly.entity_id
_entity_poly.type
_entity_poly.pdbx_seq_one_letter_code
_entity_poly.pdbx_strand_id
1 'polypeptide(L)' 'MAFGLGVLRLSSRDFWSMTPRELFRAVEGVYGVTSGAPSRAALEELMRRFPDFAGST' A
#
# COMPACT_ATOMS: atom_id res chain seq x y z
N MET A 1 0.44 7.55 -3.91
CA MET A 1 1.41 8.64 -3.71
C MET A 1 1.70 8.94 -2.25
N ALA A 2 0.69 9.06 -1.38
CA ALA A 2 0.88 9.41 0.03
C ALA A 2 1.89 8.52 0.78
N PHE A 3 1.89 7.20 0.51
CA PHE A 3 2.89 6.31 1.09
C PHE A 3 4.32 6.63 0.61
N GLY A 4 4.57 6.62 -0.70
CA GLY A 4 5.91 6.84 -1.25
C GLY A 4 6.51 8.22 -0.97
N LEU A 5 5.75 9.29 -1.19
CA LEU A 5 6.24 10.67 -1.06
C LEU A 5 6.04 11.26 0.34
N GLY A 6 5.04 10.77 1.08
CA GLY A 6 4.71 11.26 2.42
C GLY A 6 5.33 10.41 3.52
N VAL A 7 5.03 9.11 3.55
CA VAL A 7 5.48 8.21 4.62
C VAL A 7 6.95 7.87 4.46
N LEU A 8 7.38 7.40 3.29
CA LEU A 8 8.79 7.10 3.02
C LEU A 8 9.63 8.36 2.78
N ARG A 9 8.99 9.52 2.54
CA ARG A 9 9.64 10.81 2.25
C ARG A 9 10.65 10.76 1.09
N LEU A 10 10.44 9.85 0.14
CA LEU A 10 11.30 9.72 -1.03
C LEU A 10 10.92 10.77 -2.08
N SER A 11 11.91 11.21 -2.86
CA SER A 11 11.62 11.98 -4.06
C SER A 11 10.83 11.11 -5.04
N SER A 12 10.04 11.75 -5.93
CA SER A 12 9.32 11.01 -6.98
C SER A 12 10.24 10.16 -7.83
N ARG A 13 11.45 10.66 -8.15
CA ARG A 13 12.44 9.92 -8.93
C ARG A 13 12.85 8.64 -8.21
N ASP A 14 13.23 8.76 -6.94
CA ASP A 14 13.75 7.62 -6.18
C ASP A 14 12.65 6.58 -5.98
N PHE A 15 11.45 7.01 -5.60
CA PHE A 15 10.30 6.12 -5.43
C PHE A 15 9.97 5.33 -6.71
N TRP A 16 9.98 5.97 -7.88
CA TRP A 16 9.70 5.30 -9.15
C TRP A 16 10.85 4.46 -9.69
N SER A 17 12.07 4.67 -9.19
CA SER A 17 13.23 3.85 -9.53
C SER A 17 13.31 2.54 -8.73
N MET A 18 12.57 2.44 -7.63
CA MET A 18 12.58 1.25 -6.77
C MET A 18 11.97 0.04 -7.47
N THR A 19 12.56 -1.11 -7.22
CA THR A 19 11.96 -2.40 -7.57
C THR A 19 10.80 -2.74 -6.63
N PRO A 20 9.84 -3.58 -7.07
CA PRO A 20 8.78 -4.07 -6.19
C PRO A 20 9.28 -4.76 -4.91
N ARG A 21 10.45 -5.41 -4.97
CA ARG A 21 11.09 -6.06 -3.81
C ARG A 21 11.57 -5.03 -2.79
N GLU A 22 12.21 -3.97 -3.24
CA GLU A 22 12.65 -2.88 -2.36
C GLU A 22 11.45 -2.15 -1.76
N LEU A 23 10.40 -1.93 -2.56
CA LEU A 23 9.16 -1.35 -2.06
C LEU A 23 8.54 -2.21 -0.95
N PHE A 24 8.51 -3.54 -1.14
CA PHE A 24 8.02 -4.45 -0.11
C PHE A 24 8.84 -4.38 1.18
N ARG A 25 10.18 -4.33 1.08
CA ARG A 25 11.05 -4.13 2.26
C ARG A 25 10.84 -2.79 2.93
N ALA A 26 10.59 -1.72 2.17
CA ALA A 26 10.29 -0.41 2.73
C ALA A 26 8.96 -0.42 3.52
N VAL A 27 7.95 -1.13 3.00
CA VAL A 27 6.68 -1.35 3.72
C VAL A 27 6.91 -2.11 5.02
N GLU A 28 7.68 -3.21 4.98
CA GLU A 28 8.04 -3.97 6.19
C GLU A 28 8.82 -3.12 7.20
N GLY A 29 9.70 -2.23 6.75
CA GLY A 29 10.46 -1.34 7.64
C GLY A 29 9.60 -0.31 8.38
N VAL A 30 8.48 0.12 7.79
CA VAL A 30 7.56 1.10 8.38
C VAL A 30 6.53 0.43 9.28
N TYR A 31 5.91 -0.65 8.82
CA TYR A 31 4.76 -1.27 9.48
C TYR A 31 5.10 -2.58 10.21
N GLY A 32 6.33 -3.05 10.11
CA GLY A 32 6.73 -4.38 10.56
C GLY A 32 6.33 -5.47 9.57
N VAL A 33 6.81 -6.69 9.84
CA VAL A 33 6.41 -7.88 9.08
C VAL A 33 5.11 -8.40 9.66
N THR A 34 4.00 -8.25 8.92
CA THR A 34 2.75 -8.93 9.28
C THR A 34 2.67 -10.28 8.57
N SER A 35 2.19 -11.29 9.27
CA SER A 35 2.04 -12.63 8.72
C SER A 35 0.64 -12.82 8.13
N GLY A 36 0.58 -13.19 6.86
CA GLY A 36 -0.63 -13.71 6.21
C GLY A 36 -1.41 -12.71 5.35
N ALA A 37 -1.94 -13.20 4.23
CA ALA A 37 -2.95 -12.50 3.46
C ALA A 37 -4.22 -12.33 4.32
N PRO A 38 -5.02 -11.26 4.12
CA PRO A 38 -6.29 -11.12 4.82
C PRO A 38 -7.19 -12.33 4.55
N SER A 39 -8.00 -12.70 5.54
CA SER A 39 -9.08 -13.67 5.30
C SER A 39 -10.06 -13.12 4.27
N ARG A 40 -10.83 -14.01 3.61
CA ARG A 40 -11.86 -13.60 2.65
C ARG A 40 -12.84 -12.58 3.25
N ALA A 41 -13.31 -12.82 4.47
CA ALA A 41 -14.22 -11.90 5.16
C ALA A 41 -13.59 -10.53 5.43
N ALA A 42 -12.30 -10.48 5.80
CA ALA A 42 -11.59 -9.22 5.99
C ALA A 42 -11.40 -8.47 4.66
N LEU A 43 -11.13 -9.18 3.57
CA LEU A 43 -11.06 -8.60 2.24
C LEU A 43 -12.41 -8.02 1.79
N GLU A 44 -13.51 -8.75 2.01
CA GLU A 44 -14.87 -8.29 1.69
C GLU A 44 -15.26 -7.03 2.47
N GLU A 45 -14.88 -6.93 3.75
CA GLU A 45 -15.04 -5.70 4.53
C GLU A 45 -14.24 -4.53 3.95
N LEU A 46 -12.98 -4.76 3.55
CA LEU A 46 -12.15 -3.72 2.94
C LEU A 46 -12.76 -3.21 1.63
N MET A 47 -13.27 -4.11 0.78
CA MET A 47 -13.92 -3.73 -0.48
C MET A 47 -15.18 -2.89 -0.25
N ARG A 48 -15.98 -3.21 0.79
CA ARG A 48 -17.14 -2.38 1.17
C ARG A 48 -16.74 -1.00 1.69
N ARG A 49 -15.64 -0.91 2.45
CA ARG A 49 -15.15 0.35 3.02
C ARG A 49 -14.47 1.26 1.99
N PHE A 50 -13.82 0.67 0.99
CA PHE A 50 -13.07 1.38 -0.04
C PHE A 50 -13.53 0.93 -1.44
N PRO A 51 -14.75 1.29 -1.86
CA PRO A 51 -15.31 0.89 -3.14
C PRO A 51 -14.60 1.59 -4.32
N ASP A 52 -14.16 0.82 -5.32
CA ASP A 52 -13.43 1.34 -6.48
C ASP A 52 -14.27 2.26 -7.40
N PHE A 53 -15.60 2.08 -7.39
CA PHE A 53 -16.52 2.77 -8.31
C PHE A 53 -17.37 3.88 -7.65
N ALA A 54 -17.16 4.21 -6.38
CA ALA A 54 -18.05 5.13 -5.65
C ALA A 54 -17.86 6.63 -5.98
N GLY A 55 -17.32 6.97 -7.14
CA GLY A 55 -17.02 8.35 -7.53
C GLY A 55 -17.17 8.68 -9.03
N SER A 56 -17.73 7.78 -9.85
CA SER A 56 -18.05 8.09 -11.25
C SER A 56 -19.55 8.39 -11.40
N THR A 57 -19.95 9.60 -11.06
CA THR A 57 -21.22 10.21 -11.53
C THR A 57 -20.95 11.67 -11.82
#